data_AF-A0A401GPI9-F1
#
_entry.id   AF-A0A401GPI9-F1
#
_cell.length_a   1.000
_cell.length_b   1.000
_cell.length_c   1.000
_cell.angle_alpha   90.00
_cell.angle_beta   90.00
_cell.angle_gamma   90.00
#
_symmetry.space_group_name_H-M   'P 1'
#
loop_
_entity.id
_entity.type
_entity.pdbx_description
1 polymer ?
#
loop_
_entity_poly.entity_id
_entity_poly.type
_entity_poly.pdbx_seq_one_letter_code
_entity_poly.pdbx_strand_id
1 'polypeptide(L)'
;MFTVLGAPMFRVPATVVFVAALWASYACAAALHGHRPVKDTVPFDGQYLAANSSNTQTEWWYIQGVSEPVGDESPSSVVVVFYQGNVLYTAPAGNMEPEFTISISGFLSNGTTYNVTIPTTTGTITTDGQAVDGTWGTAGKFFLSSDLNTFTVELNSPEYGMSGSIVLTSSASPHYACNVTDDPYFDTAVPAGVSLSPTETALFTEFGWAVTIPGGQAVVDLLIDGTPLQFIGNGYHDHNFSPAAIFGYASQWQWLQAQVGPYVLTGAIMQAINSTLIANTGYLAESGVVVQNQCSLVGSRRVDFNSVTPYGASFDNVTGAVVPQGFLLDYTLEDGEQYSFNLTTVGTFPDTPIYYRWIGTATGGKVGGVQYTGTTIHEWLDPSLSLYTPSQ
;
A
#
# COMPACT_ATOMS: atom_id res chain seq x y z
N MET A 1 0.94 -64.73 -20.47
CA MET A 1 2.32 -64.32 -20.81
C MET A 1 2.22 -63.33 -21.96
N PHE A 2 1.92 -62.06 -21.67
CA PHE A 2 2.88 -60.97 -21.44
C PHE A 2 3.85 -60.76 -22.61
N THR A 3 3.60 -59.72 -23.39
CA THR A 3 4.65 -58.77 -23.76
C THR A 3 4.04 -57.39 -23.90
N VAL A 4 4.48 -56.47 -23.04
CA VAL A 4 4.13 -55.06 -23.00
C VAL A 4 5.37 -54.29 -23.46
N LEU A 5 5.21 -53.46 -24.48
CA LEU A 5 6.09 -52.35 -24.87
C LEU A 5 5.09 -51.23 -25.22
N GLY A 6 4.96 -50.12 -24.49
CA GLY A 6 6.01 -49.19 -24.11
C GLY A 6 5.94 -48.01 -25.08
N ALA A 7 4.99 -47.09 -24.86
CA ALA A 7 4.87 -45.83 -25.60
C ALA A 7 4.93 -44.64 -24.63
N PRO A 8 5.67 -43.56 -24.94
CA PRO A 8 5.88 -42.43 -24.04
C PRO A 8 4.71 -41.45 -24.07
N MET A 9 4.34 -40.93 -22.89
CA MET A 9 3.46 -39.78 -22.74
C MET A 9 4.16 -38.53 -23.28
N PHE A 10 3.64 -37.97 -24.36
CA PHE A 10 3.89 -36.58 -24.74
C PHE A 10 3.05 -35.67 -23.85
N ARG A 11 3.73 -34.77 -23.12
CA ARG A 11 3.11 -33.60 -22.47
C ARG A 11 2.64 -32.64 -23.57
N VAL A 12 1.34 -32.34 -23.58
CA VAL A 12 0.76 -31.25 -24.36
C VAL A 12 0.91 -29.96 -23.54
N PRO A 13 1.44 -28.85 -24.08
CA PRO A 13 1.47 -27.58 -23.38
C PRO A 13 0.05 -26.99 -23.34
N ALA A 14 -0.34 -26.49 -22.17
CA ALA A 14 -1.59 -25.75 -22.00
C ALA A 14 -1.48 -24.41 -22.74
N THR A 15 -2.34 -24.26 -23.75
CA THR A 15 -2.52 -23.02 -24.49
C THR A 15 -3.07 -21.95 -23.55
N VAL A 16 -2.26 -20.93 -23.25
CA VAL A 16 -2.70 -19.70 -22.59
C VAL A 16 -3.55 -18.92 -23.59
N VAL A 17 -4.85 -18.79 -23.29
CA VAL A 17 -5.77 -17.96 -24.08
C VAL A 17 -5.54 -16.51 -23.66
N PHE A 18 -4.93 -15.73 -24.55
CA PHE A 18 -4.88 -14.27 -24.47
C PHE A 18 -6.31 -13.72 -24.63
N VAL A 19 -6.85 -13.11 -23.58
CA VAL A 19 -8.01 -12.21 -23.70
C VAL A 19 -7.47 -10.81 -23.99
N ALA A 20 -7.24 -10.53 -25.26
CA ALA A 20 -7.05 -9.19 -25.76
C ALA A 20 -8.43 -8.58 -26.07
N ALA A 21 -9.04 -7.93 -25.08
CA ALA A 21 -10.12 -6.95 -25.29
C ALA A 21 -10.49 -6.29 -23.96
N LEU A 22 -10.00 -5.08 -23.69
CA LEU A 22 -10.57 -4.17 -22.68
C LEU A 22 -10.10 -2.74 -22.95
N TRP A 23 -10.54 -2.19 -24.09
CA TRP A 23 -10.52 -0.75 -24.36
C TRP A 23 -11.78 -0.40 -25.16
N ALA A 24 -12.95 -0.41 -24.49
CA ALA A 24 -14.16 0.28 -24.94
C ALA A 24 -15.28 0.14 -23.91
N SER A 25 -15.30 1.01 -22.89
CA SER A 25 -16.54 1.58 -22.31
C SER A 25 -16.24 2.60 -21.21
N TYR A 26 -15.65 3.75 -21.55
CA TYR A 26 -15.90 4.98 -20.78
C TYR A 26 -17.14 5.65 -21.40
N ALA A 27 -18.32 5.16 -21.02
CA ALA A 27 -19.57 5.83 -21.33
C ALA A 27 -20.55 5.65 -20.16
N CYS A 28 -20.75 6.76 -19.44
CA CYS A 28 -21.82 6.99 -18.48
C CYS A 28 -21.96 5.99 -17.33
N ALA A 29 -21.07 6.09 -16.35
CA ALA A 29 -21.47 5.97 -14.96
C ALA A 29 -21.44 7.38 -14.35
N ALA A 30 -22.55 8.12 -14.49
CA ALA A 30 -22.86 9.19 -13.55
C ALA A 30 -23.21 8.50 -12.23
N ALA A 31 -22.21 8.00 -11.52
CA ALA A 31 -22.37 7.50 -10.18
C ALA A 31 -22.75 8.70 -9.31
N LEU A 32 -23.82 8.52 -8.54
CA LEU A 32 -24.22 9.44 -7.48
C LEU A 32 -22.98 9.78 -6.65
N HIS A 33 -22.53 11.03 -6.73
CA HIS A 33 -21.37 11.50 -5.98
C HIS A 33 -21.71 11.37 -4.50
N GLY A 34 -21.01 10.49 -3.80
CA GLY A 34 -21.13 10.34 -2.35
C GLY A 34 -20.88 11.71 -1.72
N HIS A 35 -21.79 12.16 -0.86
CA HIS A 35 -21.55 13.33 -0.03
C HIS A 35 -20.24 13.10 0.74
N ARG A 36 -19.29 14.05 0.64
CA ARG A 36 -18.12 14.09 1.52
C ARG A 36 -18.62 13.95 2.97
N PRO A 37 -18.20 12.92 3.72
CA PRO A 37 -18.54 12.82 5.14
C PRO A 37 -18.03 14.08 5.84
N VAL A 38 -18.87 14.74 6.63
CA VAL A 38 -18.42 15.84 7.47
C VAL A 38 -17.56 15.22 8.58
N LYS A 39 -16.27 15.58 8.61
CA LYS A 39 -15.24 15.03 9.51
C LYS A 39 -15.62 15.01 11.00
N ASP A 40 -16.48 15.93 11.44
CA ASP A 40 -16.88 16.05 12.86
C ASP A 40 -17.50 14.76 13.44
N THR A 41 -17.81 13.74 12.62
CA THR A 41 -18.37 12.47 13.06
C THR A 41 -17.53 11.22 12.75
N VAL A 42 -16.45 11.31 11.95
CA VAL A 42 -15.67 10.13 11.54
C VAL A 42 -14.32 10.11 12.26
N PRO A 43 -13.98 9.03 12.99
CA PRO A 43 -12.66 8.85 13.59
C PRO A 43 -11.55 8.80 12.54
N PHE A 44 -10.31 9.10 12.94
CA PHE A 44 -9.17 9.25 12.04
C PHE A 44 -8.96 8.04 11.11
N ASP A 45 -9.13 6.83 11.66
CA ASP A 45 -8.97 5.55 10.97
C ASP A 45 -10.31 4.78 10.84
N GLY A 46 -11.41 5.51 11.05
CA GLY A 46 -12.77 4.95 11.01
C GLY A 46 -13.24 4.68 9.58
N GLN A 47 -14.42 4.10 9.43
CA GLN A 47 -15.02 3.86 8.11
C GLN A 47 -15.58 5.17 7.51
N TYR A 48 -15.09 5.57 6.32
CA TYR A 48 -15.49 6.82 5.64
C TYR A 48 -16.58 6.58 4.59
N LEU A 49 -16.63 5.38 4.01
CA LEU A 49 -17.46 4.95 2.90
C LEU A 49 -18.24 3.69 3.30
N ALA A 50 -19.43 3.55 2.74
CA ALA A 50 -20.27 2.37 2.91
C ALA A 50 -20.08 1.41 1.72
N ALA A 51 -18.85 0.95 1.51
CA ALA A 51 -18.51 -0.01 0.46
C ALA A 51 -19.34 -1.29 0.62
N ASN A 52 -19.99 -1.74 -0.46
CA ASN A 52 -20.79 -2.97 -0.43
C ASN A 52 -20.96 -3.56 -1.83
N SER A 53 -21.48 -4.79 -1.90
CA SER A 53 -21.69 -5.53 -3.17
C SER A 53 -22.53 -4.81 -4.25
N SER A 54 -23.28 -3.76 -3.89
CA SER A 54 -24.11 -2.98 -4.84
C SER A 54 -23.43 -1.71 -5.38
N ASN A 55 -22.26 -1.34 -4.87
CA ASN A 55 -21.49 -0.19 -5.33
C ASN A 55 -20.05 -0.57 -5.72
N THR A 56 -19.28 0.41 -6.16
CA THR A 56 -17.87 0.27 -6.56
C THR A 56 -16.89 0.83 -5.52
N GLN A 57 -17.41 1.33 -4.40
CA GLN A 57 -16.57 1.90 -3.36
C GLN A 57 -15.72 0.80 -2.73
N THR A 58 -14.56 1.18 -2.24
CA THR A 58 -13.69 0.24 -1.54
C THR A 58 -12.93 0.96 -0.45
N GLU A 59 -12.76 0.27 0.67
CA GLU A 59 -11.88 0.69 1.75
C GLU A 59 -10.91 -0.44 2.08
N TRP A 60 -9.72 -0.07 2.52
CA TRP A 60 -8.77 -1.04 3.02
C TRP A 60 -7.89 -0.52 4.14
N TRP A 61 -7.72 -1.36 5.16
CA TRP A 61 -6.77 -1.16 6.25
C TRP A 61 -5.57 -2.04 5.97
N TYR A 62 -4.42 -1.41 5.73
CA TYR A 62 -3.17 -2.07 5.38
C TYR A 62 -2.20 -1.99 6.54
N ILE A 63 -1.59 -3.11 6.87
CA ILE A 63 -0.64 -3.26 7.97
C ILE A 63 0.59 -3.97 7.42
N GLN A 64 1.76 -3.53 7.82
CA GLN A 64 3.00 -4.25 7.54
C GLN A 64 3.89 -4.39 8.78
N GLY A 65 4.69 -5.46 8.78
CA GLY A 65 5.80 -5.68 9.68
C GLY A 65 7.00 -6.19 8.90
N VAL A 66 8.18 -5.66 9.19
CA VAL A 66 9.45 -6.01 8.53
C VAL A 66 10.53 -6.23 9.57
N SER A 67 11.13 -7.41 9.58
CA SER A 67 12.30 -7.70 10.44
C SER A 67 13.54 -6.94 10.00
N GLU A 68 14.53 -6.86 10.88
CA GLU A 68 15.86 -6.37 10.49
C GLU A 68 16.51 -7.29 9.44
N PRO A 69 17.20 -6.74 8.44
CA PRO A 69 17.90 -7.51 7.43
C PRO A 69 19.05 -8.31 8.05
N VAL A 70 19.18 -9.59 7.69
CA VAL A 70 20.27 -10.46 8.13
C VAL A 70 21.04 -10.95 6.91
N GLY A 71 22.23 -10.40 6.69
CA GLY A 71 23.03 -10.71 5.50
C GLY A 71 22.39 -10.20 4.22
N ASP A 72 22.42 -11.02 3.17
CA ASP A 72 21.89 -10.68 1.84
C ASP A 72 20.49 -11.25 1.57
N GLU A 73 19.86 -11.90 2.56
CA GLU A 73 18.52 -12.46 2.42
C GLU A 73 17.43 -11.39 2.56
N SER A 74 16.29 -11.60 1.88
CA SER A 74 15.09 -10.77 2.08
C SER A 74 14.71 -10.77 3.56
N PRO A 75 14.47 -9.60 4.18
CA PRO A 75 13.96 -9.55 5.53
C PRO A 75 12.65 -10.33 5.65
N SER A 76 12.46 -11.06 6.75
CA SER A 76 11.15 -11.61 7.07
C SER A 76 10.14 -10.48 7.14
N SER A 77 8.96 -10.68 6.58
CA SER A 77 7.94 -9.66 6.54
C SER A 77 6.54 -10.22 6.43
N VAL A 78 5.58 -9.39 6.81
CA VAL A 78 4.17 -9.63 6.65
C VAL A 78 3.49 -8.34 6.23
N VAL A 79 2.58 -8.45 5.26
CA VAL A 79 1.59 -7.44 4.91
C VAL A 79 0.22 -8.07 5.07
N VAL A 80 -0.66 -7.42 5.82
CA VAL A 80 -2.07 -7.80 6.01
C VAL A 80 -2.93 -6.65 5.52
N VAL A 81 -3.89 -6.95 4.65
CA VAL A 81 -4.84 -5.96 4.13
C VAL A 81 -6.26 -6.46 4.35
N PHE A 82 -7.03 -5.71 5.12
CA PHE A 82 -8.47 -5.92 5.31
C PHE A 82 -9.23 -5.11 4.26
N TYR A 83 -9.78 -5.77 3.25
CA TYR A 83 -10.56 -5.14 2.19
C TYR A 83 -12.06 -5.20 2.48
N GLN A 84 -12.72 -4.06 2.31
CA GLN A 84 -14.16 -3.96 2.11
C GLN A 84 -14.43 -3.42 0.70
N GLY A 85 -15.29 -4.11 -0.06
CA GLY A 85 -15.47 -3.87 -1.48
C GLY A 85 -14.33 -4.45 -2.32
N ASN A 86 -14.20 -4.01 -3.56
CA ASN A 86 -13.20 -4.55 -4.49
C ASN A 86 -12.36 -3.44 -5.14
N VAL A 87 -11.04 -3.55 -5.00
CA VAL A 87 -10.09 -2.58 -5.54
C VAL A 87 -9.88 -2.70 -7.04
N LEU A 88 -10.15 -3.85 -7.68
CA LEU A 88 -9.88 -4.15 -9.09
C LEU A 88 -11.08 -3.94 -10.02
N TYR A 89 -12.32 -4.18 -9.57
CA TYR A 89 -13.49 -4.14 -10.46
C TYR A 89 -14.06 -2.74 -10.63
N THR A 90 -14.07 -2.24 -11.88
CA THR A 90 -14.66 -0.95 -12.24
C THR A 90 -16.19 -0.98 -12.37
N ALA A 91 -16.83 -2.11 -12.05
CA ALA A 91 -18.27 -2.29 -12.01
C ALA A 91 -18.64 -3.01 -10.70
N PRO A 92 -19.85 -2.80 -10.16
CA PRO A 92 -20.28 -3.51 -8.96
C PRO A 92 -20.12 -5.02 -9.14
N ALA A 93 -19.42 -5.66 -8.21
CA ALA A 93 -19.17 -7.10 -8.28
C ALA A 93 -20.46 -7.92 -8.16
N GLY A 94 -21.53 -7.33 -7.59
CA GLY A 94 -22.74 -8.05 -7.27
C GLY A 94 -22.45 -9.22 -6.34
N ASN A 95 -23.08 -10.37 -6.59
CA ASN A 95 -22.87 -11.58 -5.79
C ASN A 95 -21.68 -12.43 -6.28
N MET A 96 -20.85 -11.93 -7.21
CA MET A 96 -19.78 -12.73 -7.82
C MET A 96 -18.54 -12.83 -6.92
N GLU A 97 -18.32 -11.88 -6.03
CA GLU A 97 -17.12 -11.80 -5.19
C GLU A 97 -17.48 -11.44 -3.74
N PRO A 98 -16.67 -11.88 -2.77
CA PRO A 98 -16.89 -11.55 -1.37
C PRO A 98 -16.73 -10.04 -1.15
N GLU A 99 -17.67 -9.46 -0.39
CA GLU A 99 -17.62 -8.04 0.01
C GLU A 99 -16.44 -7.76 0.95
N PHE A 100 -16.01 -8.78 1.69
CA PHE A 100 -14.99 -8.70 2.73
C PHE A 100 -13.90 -9.72 2.44
N THR A 101 -12.64 -9.27 2.37
CA THR A 101 -11.49 -10.14 2.13
C THR A 101 -10.30 -9.74 2.99
N ILE A 102 -9.54 -10.71 3.51
CA ILE A 102 -8.24 -10.47 4.13
C ILE A 102 -7.15 -10.97 3.16
N SER A 103 -6.25 -10.10 2.72
CA SER A 103 -5.07 -10.50 1.96
C SER A 103 -3.85 -10.50 2.88
N ILE A 104 -3.06 -11.58 2.84
CA ILE A 104 -1.88 -11.77 3.68
C ILE A 104 -0.73 -12.22 2.80
N SER A 105 0.37 -11.49 2.80
CA SER A 105 1.54 -11.82 1.98
C SER A 105 2.85 -11.42 2.66
N GLY A 106 3.98 -12.00 2.24
CA GLY A 106 5.27 -11.63 2.79
C GLY A 106 6.38 -12.66 2.52
N PHE A 107 7.43 -12.57 3.34
CA PHE A 107 8.60 -13.45 3.29
C PHE A 107 8.78 -14.16 4.62
N LEU A 108 8.99 -15.48 4.57
CA LEU A 108 9.50 -16.27 5.70
C LEU A 108 11.00 -16.00 5.89
N SER A 109 11.52 -16.39 7.05
CA SER A 109 12.94 -16.22 7.42
C SER A 109 13.94 -16.98 6.56
N ASN A 110 13.48 -17.89 5.70
CA ASN A 110 14.29 -18.60 4.72
C ASN A 110 14.15 -18.02 3.29
N GLY A 111 13.54 -16.84 3.15
CA GLY A 111 13.27 -16.17 1.88
C GLY A 111 12.07 -16.72 1.09
N THR A 112 11.36 -17.74 1.59
CA THR A 112 10.15 -18.27 0.93
C THR A 112 9.03 -17.23 0.96
N THR A 113 8.44 -16.93 -0.19
CA THR A 113 7.26 -16.07 -0.29
C THR A 113 5.99 -16.83 0.04
N TYR A 114 5.01 -16.14 0.60
CA TYR A 114 3.66 -16.67 0.83
C TYR A 114 2.61 -15.63 0.48
N ASN A 115 1.46 -16.08 -0.01
CA ASN A 115 0.29 -15.24 -0.28
C ASN A 115 -0.98 -16.04 -0.02
N VAL A 116 -1.88 -15.46 0.77
CA VAL A 116 -3.17 -16.06 1.08
C VAL A 116 -4.23 -14.96 1.02
N THR A 117 -5.36 -15.31 0.41
CA THR A 117 -6.55 -14.46 0.38
C THR A 117 -7.67 -15.22 1.06
N ILE A 118 -8.22 -14.64 2.13
CA ILE A 118 -9.27 -15.24 2.96
C ILE A 118 -10.58 -14.49 2.69
N PRO A 119 -11.52 -15.08 1.94
CA PRO A 119 -12.82 -14.49 1.71
C PRO A 119 -13.69 -14.62 2.97
N THR A 120 -14.44 -13.57 3.31
CA THR A 120 -15.44 -13.61 4.39
C THR A 120 -16.79 -13.11 3.89
N THR A 121 -17.86 -13.60 4.52
CA THR A 121 -19.23 -13.23 4.15
C THR A 121 -19.80 -12.10 5.01
N THR A 122 -19.14 -11.79 6.13
CA THR A 122 -19.53 -10.72 7.04
C THR A 122 -18.29 -9.94 7.48
N GLY A 123 -18.51 -8.67 7.81
CA GLY A 123 -17.54 -7.83 8.46
C GLY A 123 -18.22 -6.65 9.12
N THR A 124 -17.56 -6.05 10.11
CA THR A 124 -18.06 -4.88 10.82
C THR A 124 -16.91 -3.97 11.21
N ILE A 125 -17.09 -2.66 11.02
CA ILE A 125 -16.26 -1.63 11.64
C ILE A 125 -17.10 -0.90 12.67
N THR A 126 -16.60 -0.78 13.89
CA THR A 126 -17.23 -0.01 14.97
C THR A 126 -16.22 0.93 15.62
N THR A 127 -16.70 2.04 16.15
CA THR A 127 -15.83 3.06 16.74
C THR A 127 -16.34 3.54 18.10
N ASP A 128 -15.41 3.89 18.98
CA ASP A 128 -15.66 4.57 20.25
C ASP A 128 -14.64 5.71 20.41
N GLY A 129 -15.07 6.94 20.14
CA GLY A 129 -14.15 8.06 19.97
C GLY A 129 -13.18 7.78 18.81
N GLN A 130 -11.88 7.75 19.08
CA GLN A 130 -10.85 7.42 18.09
C GLN A 130 -10.49 5.93 18.03
N ALA A 131 -11.00 5.11 18.96
CA ALA A 131 -10.77 3.67 18.90
C ALA A 131 -11.57 3.07 17.75
N VAL A 132 -10.97 2.11 17.04
CA VAL A 132 -11.59 1.42 15.91
C VAL A 132 -11.45 -0.08 16.09
N ASP A 133 -12.56 -0.79 16.02
CA ASP A 133 -12.64 -2.25 16.01
C ASP A 133 -13.13 -2.70 14.64
N GLY A 134 -12.33 -3.53 13.96
CA GLY A 134 -12.69 -4.12 12.66
C GLY A 134 -12.75 -5.63 12.73
N THR A 135 -13.78 -6.26 12.17
CA THR A 135 -13.89 -7.73 12.08
C THR A 135 -14.21 -8.18 10.68
N TRP A 136 -13.58 -9.27 10.25
CA TRP A 136 -13.85 -9.98 9.00
C TRP A 136 -14.31 -11.40 9.36
N GLY A 137 -15.61 -11.51 9.68
CA GLY A 137 -16.21 -12.73 10.20
C GLY A 137 -15.47 -13.26 11.44
N THR A 138 -15.16 -14.55 11.43
CA THR A 138 -14.29 -15.19 12.46
C THR A 138 -12.84 -15.32 12.01
N ALA A 139 -12.53 -14.90 10.78
CA ALA A 139 -11.24 -15.13 10.14
C ALA A 139 -10.14 -14.22 10.66
N GLY A 140 -10.48 -12.97 10.95
CA GLY A 140 -9.55 -12.01 11.53
C GLY A 140 -10.24 -10.75 12.03
N LYS A 141 -9.53 -10.01 12.87
CA LYS A 141 -9.95 -8.72 13.40
C LYS A 141 -8.75 -7.82 13.59
N PHE A 142 -9.03 -6.53 13.69
CA PHE A 142 -8.07 -5.55 14.18
C PHE A 142 -8.69 -4.65 15.24
N PHE A 143 -7.81 -4.04 16.05
CA PHE A 143 -8.17 -2.99 17.00
C PHE A 143 -7.11 -1.89 17.00
N LEU A 144 -7.57 -0.65 16.88
CA LEU A 144 -6.79 0.57 17.04
C LEU A 144 -7.16 1.25 18.36
N SER A 145 -6.14 1.60 19.16
CA SER A 145 -6.33 2.34 20.41
C SER A 145 -6.76 3.78 20.18
N SER A 146 -7.52 4.34 21.12
CA SER A 146 -8.08 5.71 21.02
C SER A 146 -7.04 6.84 21.06
N ASP A 147 -5.80 6.55 21.44
CA ASP A 147 -4.66 7.47 21.34
C ASP A 147 -3.92 7.37 20.00
N LEU A 148 -4.42 6.53 19.07
CA LEU A 148 -3.84 6.25 17.76
C LEU A 148 -2.43 5.65 17.81
N ASN A 149 -2.02 5.09 18.96
CA ASN A 149 -0.64 4.66 19.18
C ASN A 149 -0.41 3.15 19.01
N THR A 150 -1.45 2.32 19.16
CA THR A 150 -1.34 0.86 19.10
C THR A 150 -2.35 0.29 18.12
N PHE A 151 -1.87 -0.48 17.15
CA PHE A 151 -2.71 -1.21 16.21
C PHE A 151 -2.46 -2.71 16.38
N THR A 152 -3.50 -3.49 16.64
CA THR A 152 -3.41 -4.93 16.86
C THR A 152 -4.19 -5.68 15.81
N VAL A 153 -3.65 -6.78 15.32
CA VAL A 153 -4.30 -7.71 14.40
C VAL A 153 -4.32 -9.08 15.05
N GLU A 154 -5.46 -9.77 14.98
CA GLU A 154 -5.57 -11.18 15.31
C GLU A 154 -6.13 -11.93 14.11
N LEU A 155 -5.46 -13.03 13.72
CA LEU A 155 -5.85 -13.92 12.64
C LEU A 155 -6.23 -15.28 13.22
N ASN A 156 -7.34 -15.83 12.73
CA ASN A 156 -7.88 -17.13 13.13
C ASN A 156 -8.52 -17.81 11.91
N SER A 157 -7.67 -18.32 11.02
CA SER A 157 -8.07 -19.01 9.79
C SER A 157 -7.18 -20.23 9.54
N PRO A 158 -7.14 -21.20 10.47
CA PRO A 158 -6.31 -22.39 10.32
C PRO A 158 -6.64 -23.21 9.07
N GLU A 159 -7.85 -23.13 8.54
CA GLU A 159 -8.27 -23.74 7.28
C GLU A 159 -7.58 -23.12 6.05
N TYR A 160 -7.07 -21.90 6.18
CA TYR A 160 -6.21 -21.22 5.21
C TYR A 160 -4.73 -21.21 5.65
N GLY A 161 -4.38 -21.99 6.66
CA GLY A 161 -3.02 -22.06 7.19
C GLY A 161 -2.58 -20.83 7.98
N MET A 162 -3.48 -19.91 8.35
CA MET A 162 -3.14 -18.62 8.95
C MET A 162 -3.69 -18.48 10.37
N SER A 163 -2.83 -18.20 11.35
CA SER A 163 -3.26 -17.84 12.71
C SER A 163 -2.19 -17.05 13.45
N GLY A 164 -2.57 -16.31 14.49
CA GLY A 164 -1.65 -15.57 15.35
C GLY A 164 -1.99 -14.09 15.46
N SER A 165 -1.00 -13.27 15.82
CA SER A 165 -1.20 -11.83 16.00
C SER A 165 -0.04 -10.97 15.50
N ILE A 166 -0.38 -9.71 15.25
CA ILE A 166 0.57 -8.63 14.97
C ILE A 166 0.21 -7.47 15.89
N VAL A 167 1.21 -6.85 16.51
CA VAL A 167 1.04 -5.64 17.31
C VAL A 167 1.98 -4.58 16.78
N LEU A 168 1.44 -3.42 16.41
CA LEU A 168 2.19 -2.23 16.08
C LEU A 168 2.14 -1.25 17.24
N THR A 169 3.27 -0.61 17.54
CA THR A 169 3.36 0.53 18.47
C THR A 169 4.04 1.68 17.77
N SER A 170 3.34 2.82 17.66
CA SER A 170 3.83 3.98 16.91
C SER A 170 5.03 4.63 17.58
N SER A 171 5.88 5.22 16.75
CA SER A 171 7.00 6.07 17.14
C SER A 171 6.90 7.49 16.57
N ALA A 172 5.87 7.76 15.75
CA ALA A 172 5.65 9.03 15.07
C ALA A 172 4.16 9.40 15.06
N SER A 173 3.85 10.69 14.95
CA SER A 173 2.46 11.16 14.99
C SER A 173 1.68 10.78 13.72
N PRO A 174 0.40 10.38 13.85
CA PRO A 174 -0.44 10.05 12.70
C PRO A 174 -0.61 11.25 11.76
N HIS A 175 -0.89 10.97 10.49
CA HIS A 175 -1.05 12.01 9.49
C HIS A 175 -1.98 11.61 8.34
N TYR A 176 -2.62 12.59 7.73
CA TYR A 176 -3.24 12.44 6.42
C TYR A 176 -2.25 12.75 5.30
N ALA A 177 -2.68 12.58 4.06
CA ALA A 177 -1.89 12.85 2.86
C ALA A 177 -1.21 14.23 2.82
N CYS A 178 -1.92 15.28 3.23
CA CYS A 178 -1.51 16.66 3.01
C CYS A 178 -1.28 17.46 4.30
N ASN A 179 -1.68 16.89 5.43
CA ASN A 179 -1.76 17.59 6.71
C ASN A 179 -1.82 16.58 7.86
N VAL A 180 -1.69 17.07 9.09
CA VAL A 180 -1.74 16.23 10.30
C VAL A 180 -3.11 16.26 11.01
N THR A 181 -4.03 17.13 10.59
CA THR A 181 -5.23 17.42 11.40
C THR A 181 -6.51 17.58 10.63
N ASP A 182 -6.51 17.98 9.36
CA ASP A 182 -7.61 18.73 8.75
C ASP A 182 -8.49 17.89 7.83
N ASP A 183 -7.91 17.09 6.93
CA ASP A 183 -8.65 16.40 5.87
C ASP A 183 -7.86 15.20 5.28
N PRO A 184 -8.48 14.01 5.08
CA PRO A 184 -7.84 12.83 4.50
C PRO A 184 -7.58 12.87 2.98
N TYR A 185 -8.07 13.90 2.29
CA TYR A 185 -8.00 14.00 0.84
C TYR A 185 -6.77 14.77 0.35
N PHE A 186 -6.53 14.72 -0.95
CA PHE A 186 -5.37 15.32 -1.62
C PHE A 186 -5.69 16.67 -2.28
N ASP A 187 -6.86 17.26 -2.00
CA ASP A 187 -7.39 18.38 -2.78
C ASP A 187 -6.56 19.66 -2.59
N THR A 188 -5.91 19.81 -1.43
CA THR A 188 -4.95 20.89 -1.16
C THR A 188 -3.65 20.81 -1.99
N ALA A 189 -3.35 19.67 -2.60
CA ALA A 189 -2.24 19.56 -3.56
C ALA A 189 -2.53 20.35 -4.85
N VAL A 190 -3.81 20.49 -5.20
CA VAL A 190 -4.27 21.14 -6.43
C VAL A 190 -4.61 22.61 -6.14
N PRO A 191 -4.06 23.58 -6.91
CA PRO A 191 -4.42 24.98 -6.73
C PRO A 191 -5.92 25.26 -6.91
N ALA A 192 -6.47 26.13 -6.07
CA ALA A 192 -7.87 26.54 -6.17
C ALA A 192 -8.21 27.10 -7.57
N GLY A 193 -9.36 26.68 -8.11
CA GLY A 193 -9.85 27.15 -9.42
C GLY A 193 -9.36 26.33 -10.62
N VAL A 194 -8.51 25.31 -10.41
CA VAL A 194 -8.19 24.33 -11.45
C VAL A 194 -9.42 23.43 -11.70
N SER A 195 -9.84 23.32 -12.97
CA SER A 195 -10.89 22.38 -13.36
C SER A 195 -10.31 20.98 -13.49
N LEU A 196 -10.89 20.03 -12.76
CA LEU A 196 -10.49 18.63 -12.78
C LEU A 196 -11.40 17.81 -13.70
N SER A 197 -10.81 16.88 -14.44
CA SER A 197 -11.52 15.80 -15.11
C SER A 197 -12.10 14.81 -14.09
N PRO A 198 -13.04 13.92 -14.48
CA PRO A 198 -13.61 12.96 -13.54
C PRO A 198 -12.59 12.04 -12.84
N THR A 199 -11.54 11.62 -13.54
CA THR A 199 -10.48 10.76 -12.96
C THR A 199 -9.59 11.55 -11.99
N GLU A 200 -9.32 12.82 -12.29
CA GLU A 200 -8.60 13.72 -11.39
C GLU A 200 -9.43 14.09 -10.15
N THR A 201 -10.74 14.31 -10.31
CA THR A 201 -11.66 14.51 -9.18
C THR A 201 -11.65 13.30 -8.26
N ALA A 202 -11.82 12.09 -8.81
CA ALA A 202 -11.78 10.85 -8.03
C ALA A 202 -10.45 10.69 -7.26
N LEU A 203 -9.32 10.93 -7.93
CA LEU A 203 -7.99 10.76 -7.33
C LEU A 203 -7.64 11.84 -6.30
N PHE A 204 -7.88 13.11 -6.60
CA PHE A 204 -7.40 14.21 -5.76
C PHE A 204 -8.40 14.62 -4.68
N THR A 205 -9.70 14.41 -4.90
CA THR A 205 -10.73 15.05 -4.07
C THR A 205 -11.70 14.09 -3.38
N GLU A 206 -11.61 12.79 -3.70
CA GLU A 206 -12.52 11.74 -3.21
C GLU A 206 -11.77 10.49 -2.70
N PHE A 207 -10.59 10.19 -3.23
CA PHE A 207 -9.69 9.19 -2.68
C PHE A 207 -9.02 9.73 -1.41
N GLY A 208 -9.19 9.04 -0.30
CA GLY A 208 -8.64 9.43 0.99
C GLY A 208 -7.58 8.46 1.49
N TRP A 209 -6.64 9.01 2.26
CA TRP A 209 -5.51 8.28 2.81
C TRP A 209 -5.17 8.82 4.21
N ALA A 210 -5.23 7.92 5.19
CA ALA A 210 -4.96 8.18 6.60
C ALA A 210 -3.86 7.24 7.08
N VAL A 211 -2.76 7.78 7.61
CA VAL A 211 -1.64 7.02 8.12
C VAL A 211 -1.63 7.12 9.63
N THR A 212 -2.16 6.08 10.27
CA THR A 212 -2.32 6.03 11.72
C THR A 212 -1.03 5.63 12.41
N ILE A 213 -0.29 4.66 11.86
CA ILE A 213 1.03 4.25 12.35
C ILE A 213 2.06 4.49 11.24
N PRO A 214 2.66 5.70 11.13
CA PRO A 214 3.61 6.01 10.05
C PRO A 214 4.93 5.24 10.17
N GLY A 215 5.26 4.82 11.38
CA GLY A 215 6.45 4.05 11.70
C GLY A 215 6.48 3.71 13.19
N GLY A 216 7.07 2.59 13.52
CA GLY A 216 7.30 2.16 14.89
C GLY A 216 7.68 0.70 14.97
N GLN A 217 7.46 0.11 16.14
CA GLN A 217 7.77 -1.30 16.37
C GLN A 217 6.62 -2.19 15.91
N ALA A 218 6.93 -3.25 15.16
CA ALA A 218 6.07 -4.39 14.93
C ALA A 218 6.54 -5.58 15.78
N VAL A 219 5.60 -6.22 16.47
CA VAL A 219 5.79 -7.55 17.09
C VAL A 219 4.89 -8.52 16.32
N VAL A 220 5.51 -9.44 15.60
CA VAL A 220 4.82 -10.42 14.75
C VAL A 220 4.96 -11.80 15.38
N ASP A 221 3.83 -12.47 15.60
CA ASP A 221 3.75 -13.85 16.06
C ASP A 221 2.66 -14.59 15.29
N LEU A 222 3.04 -15.12 14.12
CA LEU A 222 2.14 -15.81 13.21
C LEU A 222 2.55 -17.26 13.00
N LEU A 223 1.57 -18.08 12.65
CA LEU A 223 1.74 -19.44 12.16
C LEU A 223 1.18 -19.52 10.73
N ILE A 224 2.06 -19.86 9.78
CA ILE A 224 1.79 -19.95 8.35
C ILE A 224 2.01 -21.39 7.90
N ASP A 225 0.94 -22.12 7.61
CA ASP A 225 0.97 -23.55 7.27
C ASP A 225 1.76 -24.40 8.30
N GLY A 226 1.65 -24.04 9.59
CA GLY A 226 2.39 -24.68 10.68
C GLY A 226 3.85 -24.20 10.83
N THR A 227 4.31 -23.29 9.98
CA THR A 227 5.63 -22.64 10.07
C THR A 227 5.53 -21.34 10.85
N PRO A 228 6.29 -21.17 11.96
CA PRO A 228 6.30 -19.92 12.70
C PRO A 228 6.95 -18.77 11.91
N LEU A 229 6.28 -17.63 11.88
CA LEU A 229 6.84 -16.34 11.47
C LEU A 229 6.83 -15.43 12.70
N GLN A 230 7.98 -15.31 13.35
CA GLN A 230 8.14 -14.58 14.61
C GLN A 230 9.29 -13.61 14.52
N PHE A 231 9.02 -12.32 14.71
CA PHE A 231 10.06 -11.29 14.77
C PHE A 231 9.58 -10.01 15.46
N ILE A 232 10.57 -9.22 15.88
CA ILE A 232 10.37 -7.81 16.24
C ILE A 232 11.06 -6.99 15.16
N GLY A 233 10.42 -5.94 14.67
CA GLY A 233 10.97 -5.11 13.61
C GLY A 233 10.18 -3.82 13.39
N ASN A 234 10.21 -3.33 12.17
CA ASN A 234 9.60 -2.07 11.75
C ASN A 234 8.15 -2.29 11.31
N GLY A 235 7.24 -1.49 11.86
CA GLY A 235 5.81 -1.52 11.58
C GLY A 235 5.30 -0.28 10.85
N TYR A 236 4.22 -0.45 10.09
CA TYR A 236 3.45 0.64 9.48
C TYR A 236 1.99 0.23 9.29
N HIS A 237 1.08 1.20 9.40
CA HIS A 237 -0.32 1.01 9.08
C HIS A 237 -0.96 2.29 8.53
N ASP A 238 -1.75 2.12 7.47
CA ASP A 238 -2.64 3.11 6.90
C ASP A 238 -4.03 2.56 6.55
N HIS A 239 -4.96 3.48 6.38
CA HIS A 239 -6.30 3.29 5.88
C HIS A 239 -6.49 4.11 4.61
N ASN A 240 -7.06 3.47 3.61
CA ASN A 240 -7.34 4.08 2.32
C ASN A 240 -8.80 3.83 1.98
N PHE A 241 -9.44 4.81 1.36
CA PHE A 241 -10.83 4.71 0.96
C PHE A 241 -11.06 5.43 -0.35
N SER A 242 -11.80 4.75 -1.23
CA SER A 242 -11.85 5.09 -2.64
C SER A 242 -13.29 5.09 -3.15
N PRO A 243 -13.69 6.11 -3.94
CA PRO A 243 -15.05 6.21 -4.48
C PRO A 243 -15.38 5.11 -5.50
N ALA A 244 -14.35 4.50 -6.09
CA ALA A 244 -14.43 3.43 -7.07
C ALA A 244 -13.19 2.51 -6.97
N ALA A 245 -13.11 1.43 -7.75
CA ALA A 245 -11.86 0.70 -7.92
C ALA A 245 -10.74 1.65 -8.41
N ILE A 246 -9.60 1.69 -7.71
CA ILE A 246 -8.51 2.65 -7.97
C ILE A 246 -7.93 2.50 -9.39
N PHE A 247 -7.90 1.28 -9.94
CA PHE A 247 -7.47 1.02 -11.31
C PHE A 247 -8.38 1.65 -12.38
N GLY A 248 -9.59 2.10 -12.01
CA GLY A 248 -10.52 2.78 -12.89
C GLY A 248 -10.24 4.27 -13.07
N TYR A 249 -9.32 4.87 -12.30
CA TYR A 249 -9.06 6.30 -12.39
C TYR A 249 -7.61 6.73 -12.10
N ALA A 250 -6.80 5.94 -11.41
CA ALA A 250 -5.36 6.18 -11.27
C ALA A 250 -4.60 5.53 -12.43
N SER A 251 -3.61 6.21 -13.01
CA SER A 251 -2.64 5.61 -13.94
C SER A 251 -1.40 5.10 -13.23
N GLN A 252 -1.01 5.79 -12.16
CA GLN A 252 0.18 5.48 -11.38
C GLN A 252 -0.05 5.84 -9.92
N TRP A 253 0.41 4.97 -9.04
CA TRP A 253 0.60 5.22 -7.63
C TRP A 253 1.91 4.54 -7.21
N GLN A 254 2.93 5.34 -6.95
CA GLN A 254 4.18 4.91 -6.34
C GLN A 254 4.14 5.33 -4.89
N TRP A 255 4.32 4.38 -3.98
CA TRP A 255 4.32 4.62 -2.54
C TRP A 255 5.54 3.98 -1.92
N LEU A 256 6.18 4.68 -1.00
CA LEU A 256 7.45 4.30 -0.40
C LEU A 256 7.39 4.62 1.08
N GLN A 257 7.78 3.67 1.90
CA GLN A 257 7.85 3.81 3.34
C GLN A 257 9.14 3.21 3.85
N ALA A 258 9.80 3.94 4.75
CA ALA A 258 11.00 3.45 5.39
C ALA A 258 11.12 3.93 6.84
N GLN A 259 11.85 3.15 7.62
CA GLN A 259 12.36 3.54 8.93
C GLN A 259 13.88 3.41 8.90
N VAL A 260 14.59 4.51 9.14
CA VAL A 260 16.04 4.63 8.93
C VAL A 260 16.67 5.36 10.11
N GLY A 261 17.25 4.62 11.06
CA GLY A 261 17.75 5.20 12.30
C GLY A 261 16.66 5.99 13.05
N PRO A 262 16.84 7.31 13.30
CA PRO A 262 15.83 8.13 13.97
C PRO A 262 14.68 8.57 13.04
N TYR A 263 14.74 8.25 11.74
CA TYR A 263 13.81 8.76 10.75
C TYR A 263 12.67 7.78 10.46
N VAL A 264 11.44 8.29 10.44
CA VAL A 264 10.26 7.64 9.88
C VAL A 264 9.83 8.45 8.67
N LEU A 265 9.68 7.81 7.52
CA LEU A 265 9.41 8.52 6.28
C LEU A 265 8.47 7.77 5.35
N THR A 266 7.63 8.54 4.68
CA THR A 266 6.75 8.08 3.62
C THR A 266 6.81 9.07 2.46
N GLY A 267 6.79 8.57 1.24
CA GLY A 267 6.68 9.37 0.03
C GLY A 267 5.76 8.69 -0.97
N ALA A 268 4.91 9.45 -1.64
CA ALA A 268 4.13 8.93 -2.75
C ALA A 268 4.08 9.89 -3.93
N ILE A 269 3.97 9.32 -5.13
CA ILE A 269 3.65 10.01 -6.38
C ILE A 269 2.43 9.35 -6.99
N MET A 270 1.45 10.16 -7.38
CA MET A 270 0.19 9.70 -7.93
C MET A 270 -0.25 10.52 -9.15
N GLN A 271 -0.86 9.83 -10.11
CA GLN A 271 -1.35 10.43 -11.34
C GLN A 271 -2.67 9.78 -11.75
N ALA A 272 -3.62 10.60 -12.19
CA ALA A 272 -4.88 10.11 -12.73
C ALA A 272 -4.73 9.72 -14.21
N ILE A 273 -5.56 8.78 -14.67
CA ILE A 273 -5.61 8.36 -16.07
C ILE A 273 -5.83 9.58 -16.97
N ASN A 274 -4.97 9.71 -18.00
CA ASN A 274 -4.96 10.81 -18.97
C ASN A 274 -4.72 12.21 -18.36
N SER A 275 -4.21 12.31 -17.13
CA SER A 275 -3.87 13.58 -16.50
C SER A 275 -2.44 14.01 -16.81
N THR A 276 -2.20 15.32 -16.84
CA THR A 276 -0.85 15.92 -16.83
C THR A 276 -0.42 16.36 -15.42
N LEU A 277 -1.33 16.28 -14.46
CA LEU A 277 -1.09 16.62 -13.06
C LEU A 277 -0.53 15.38 -12.35
N ILE A 278 0.67 15.53 -11.81
CA ILE A 278 1.30 14.53 -10.97
C ILE A 278 1.38 15.12 -9.57
N ALA A 279 0.70 14.51 -8.61
CA ALA A 279 0.78 14.92 -7.22
C ALA A 279 1.86 14.13 -6.49
N ASN A 280 2.50 14.78 -5.53
CA ASN A 280 3.41 14.15 -4.58
C ASN A 280 2.95 14.46 -3.16
N THR A 281 3.12 13.49 -2.27
CA THR A 281 2.99 13.67 -0.82
C THR A 281 4.25 13.12 -0.15
N GLY A 282 4.66 13.77 0.94
CA GLY A 282 5.82 13.38 1.72
C GLY A 282 5.63 13.65 3.19
N TYR A 283 5.90 12.64 4.00
CA TYR A 283 5.98 12.70 5.46
C TYR A 283 7.40 12.35 5.90
N LEU A 284 7.97 13.15 6.79
CA LEU A 284 9.25 12.89 7.43
C LEU A 284 9.15 13.27 8.90
N ALA A 285 9.49 12.34 9.78
CA ALA A 285 9.67 12.57 11.20
C ALA A 285 11.06 12.15 11.65
N GLU A 286 11.64 12.90 12.58
CA GLU A 286 12.92 12.60 13.21
C GLU A 286 12.71 12.48 14.72
N SER A 287 13.04 11.32 15.30
CA SER A 287 12.87 11.02 16.73
C SER A 287 11.45 11.33 17.24
N GLY A 288 10.45 10.98 16.43
CA GLY A 288 9.03 11.19 16.73
C GLY A 288 8.51 12.61 16.50
N VAL A 289 9.36 13.55 16.07
CA VAL A 289 8.96 14.92 15.71
C VAL A 289 8.76 15.02 14.21
N VAL A 290 7.56 15.37 13.77
CA VAL A 290 7.27 15.62 12.35
C VAL A 290 8.03 16.87 11.90
N VAL A 291 8.91 16.71 10.92
CA VAL A 291 9.68 17.81 10.31
C VAL A 291 9.14 18.19 8.94
N GLN A 292 8.42 17.28 8.27
CA GLN A 292 7.68 17.58 7.05
C GLN A 292 6.40 16.73 6.99
N ASN A 293 5.29 17.35 6.60
CA ASN A 293 4.12 16.66 6.08
C ASN A 293 3.47 17.58 5.07
N GLN A 294 3.55 17.23 3.79
CA GLN A 294 3.12 18.09 2.71
C GLN A 294 2.55 17.27 1.56
N CYS A 295 1.73 17.93 0.75
CA CYS A 295 1.42 17.49 -0.59
C CYS A 295 1.46 18.67 -1.57
N SER A 296 1.80 18.38 -2.82
CA SER A 296 1.86 19.38 -3.88
C SER A 296 1.74 18.74 -5.27
N LEU A 297 1.73 19.56 -6.31
CA LEU A 297 2.00 19.07 -7.66
C LEU A 297 3.52 19.03 -7.90
N VAL A 298 4.00 17.97 -8.54
CA VAL A 298 5.42 17.82 -8.89
C VAL A 298 5.90 19.04 -9.67
N GLY A 299 6.98 19.65 -9.19
CA GLY A 299 7.59 20.85 -9.78
C GLY A 299 6.91 22.18 -9.44
N SER A 300 5.83 22.17 -8.65
CA SER A 300 5.15 23.41 -8.22
C SER A 300 5.88 24.15 -7.09
N ARG A 301 6.75 23.45 -6.35
CA ARG A 301 7.49 23.97 -5.19
C ARG A 301 9.00 23.79 -5.37
N ARG A 302 9.77 24.60 -4.62
CA ARG A 302 11.25 24.52 -4.52
C ARG A 302 11.75 24.22 -3.10
N VAL A 303 10.86 24.33 -2.12
CA VAL A 303 11.04 24.01 -0.69
C VAL A 303 9.72 23.41 -0.20
N ASP A 304 9.74 22.77 0.96
CA ASP A 304 8.61 22.00 1.51
C ASP A 304 7.98 21.05 0.49
N PHE A 305 8.82 20.15 -0.05
CA PHE A 305 8.43 19.13 -1.01
C PHE A 305 9.30 17.87 -0.87
N ASN A 306 8.81 16.75 -1.39
CA ASN A 306 9.59 15.53 -1.60
C ASN A 306 9.66 15.14 -3.08
N SER A 307 10.66 14.35 -3.43
CA SER A 307 10.76 13.71 -4.75
C SER A 307 11.04 12.22 -4.61
N VAL A 308 10.49 11.45 -5.54
CA VAL A 308 10.74 10.01 -5.69
C VAL A 308 11.42 9.81 -7.04
N THR A 309 12.62 9.24 -7.01
CA THR A 309 13.41 8.99 -8.22
C THR A 309 13.80 7.51 -8.30
N PRO A 310 13.22 6.71 -9.21
CA PRO A 310 13.65 5.33 -9.41
C PRO A 310 15.09 5.28 -9.95
N TYR A 311 15.88 4.30 -9.51
CA TYR A 311 17.24 4.10 -10.01
C TYR A 311 17.53 2.63 -10.31
N GLY A 312 18.59 2.42 -11.09
CA GLY A 312 19.05 1.10 -11.50
C GLY A 312 18.03 0.38 -12.37
N ALA A 313 18.33 -0.86 -12.76
CA ALA A 313 17.41 -1.65 -13.58
C ALA A 313 17.57 -3.13 -13.25
N SER A 314 16.45 -3.82 -13.04
CA SER A 314 16.42 -5.27 -12.92
C SER A 314 15.35 -5.83 -13.83
N PHE A 315 15.57 -7.04 -14.35
CA PHE A 315 14.58 -7.74 -15.15
C PHE A 315 13.78 -8.66 -14.23
N ASP A 316 12.48 -8.43 -14.15
CA ASP A 316 11.56 -9.28 -13.44
C ASP A 316 11.18 -10.48 -14.32
N ASN A 317 11.52 -11.69 -13.88
CA ASN A 317 11.29 -12.90 -14.67
C ASN A 317 9.82 -13.35 -14.65
N VAL A 318 9.01 -12.89 -13.68
CA VAL A 318 7.62 -13.31 -13.52
C VAL A 318 6.73 -12.52 -14.49
N THR A 319 6.91 -11.21 -14.56
CA THR A 319 6.14 -10.31 -15.43
C THR A 319 6.82 -10.10 -16.78
N GLY A 320 8.13 -10.34 -16.88
CA GLY A 320 8.93 -10.04 -18.07
C GLY A 320 9.22 -8.54 -18.26
N ALA A 321 9.04 -7.73 -17.22
CA ALA A 321 9.26 -6.29 -17.26
C ALA A 321 10.66 -5.90 -16.75
N VAL A 322 11.18 -4.78 -17.23
CA VAL A 322 12.31 -4.10 -16.57
C VAL A 322 11.72 -3.22 -15.47
N VAL A 323 12.22 -3.35 -14.25
CA VAL A 323 11.76 -2.61 -13.07
C VAL A 323 12.94 -1.94 -12.34
N PRO A 324 12.70 -0.89 -11.54
CA PRO A 324 13.76 -0.23 -10.77
C PRO A 324 14.45 -1.19 -9.80
N GLN A 325 15.74 -0.96 -9.52
CA GLN A 325 16.45 -1.63 -8.42
C GLN A 325 16.18 -0.99 -7.06
N GLY A 326 15.63 0.23 -7.07
CA GLY A 326 15.34 0.98 -5.87
C GLY A 326 14.89 2.39 -6.23
N PHE A 327 14.75 3.21 -5.20
CA PHE A 327 14.28 4.58 -5.29
C PHE A 327 15.11 5.49 -4.39
N LEU A 328 15.37 6.70 -4.86
CA LEU A 328 15.78 7.81 -4.01
C LEU A 328 14.53 8.55 -3.56
N LEU A 329 14.42 8.76 -2.26
CA LEU A 329 13.38 9.55 -1.64
C LEU A 329 14.05 10.75 -0.95
N ASP A 330 13.88 11.91 -1.57
CA ASP A 330 14.50 13.16 -1.14
C ASP A 330 13.45 14.12 -0.57
N TYR A 331 13.83 14.86 0.46
CA TYR A 331 13.01 15.91 1.08
C TYR A 331 13.79 17.22 1.07
N THR A 332 13.11 18.30 0.71
CA THR A 332 13.60 19.67 0.96
C THR A 332 12.59 20.36 1.85
N LEU A 333 12.99 20.67 3.08
CA LEU A 333 12.15 21.34 4.07
C LEU A 333 11.93 22.82 3.69
N GLU A 334 10.99 23.48 4.38
CA GLU A 334 10.66 24.90 4.16
C GLU A 334 11.87 25.83 4.39
N ASP A 335 12.76 25.49 5.33
CA ASP A 335 14.00 26.23 5.61
C ASP A 335 15.14 25.92 4.64
N GLY A 336 14.92 25.01 3.68
CA GLY A 336 15.89 24.57 2.69
C GLY A 336 16.81 23.43 3.15
N GLU A 337 16.63 22.90 4.37
CA GLU A 337 17.31 21.67 4.78
C GLU A 337 16.93 20.50 3.88
N GLN A 338 17.91 19.63 3.59
CA GLN A 338 17.73 18.51 2.67
C GLN A 338 18.00 17.19 3.38
N TYR A 339 17.17 16.21 3.07
CA TYR A 339 17.30 14.82 3.51
C TYR A 339 17.23 13.93 2.28
N SER A 340 18.03 12.87 2.25
CA SER A 340 18.07 11.94 1.13
C SER A 340 18.17 10.52 1.65
N PHE A 341 17.33 9.65 1.10
CA PHE A 341 17.24 8.24 1.47
C PHE A 341 17.28 7.38 0.23
N ASN A 342 18.24 6.46 0.20
CA ASN A 342 18.35 5.44 -0.82
C ASN A 342 17.64 4.17 -0.34
N LEU A 343 16.56 3.81 -1.03
CA LEU A 343 15.72 2.65 -0.78
C LEU A 343 16.07 1.58 -1.81
N THR A 344 16.72 0.50 -1.36
CA THR A 344 17.26 -0.55 -2.23
C THR A 344 16.42 -1.81 -2.12
N THR A 345 15.91 -2.31 -3.24
CA THR A 345 15.17 -3.58 -3.30
C THR A 345 16.07 -4.77 -2.97
N VAL A 346 15.62 -5.63 -2.07
CA VAL A 346 16.22 -6.95 -1.79
C VAL A 346 15.29 -8.08 -2.22
N GLY A 347 13.99 -7.94 -1.97
CA GLY A 347 12.96 -8.90 -2.38
C GLY A 347 11.81 -8.21 -3.10
N THR A 348 11.16 -8.94 -4.01
CA THR A 348 9.94 -8.50 -4.69
C THR A 348 8.85 -9.52 -4.43
N PHE A 349 7.74 -9.09 -3.81
CA PHE A 349 6.52 -9.87 -3.71
C PHE A 349 5.34 -9.04 -3.17
N PRO A 350 4.17 -9.04 -3.82
CA PRO A 350 3.88 -9.67 -5.12
C PRO A 350 4.51 -8.92 -6.31
N ASP A 351 4.65 -9.62 -7.42
CA ASP A 351 5.19 -9.18 -8.71
C ASP A 351 4.17 -9.49 -9.83
N THR A 352 3.17 -8.63 -9.96
CA THR A 352 2.14 -8.75 -11.00
C THR A 352 2.30 -7.66 -12.05
N PRO A 353 1.75 -7.81 -13.26
CA PRO A 353 1.92 -6.82 -14.33
C PRO A 353 1.53 -5.38 -13.94
N ILE A 354 0.53 -5.22 -13.06
CA ILE A 354 -0.04 -3.92 -12.66
C ILE A 354 0.32 -3.51 -11.24
N TYR A 355 1.04 -4.35 -10.50
CA TYR A 355 1.34 -4.10 -9.09
C TYR A 355 2.61 -4.85 -8.67
N TYR A 356 3.58 -4.08 -8.20
CA TYR A 356 4.79 -4.58 -7.57
C TYR A 356 4.86 -4.09 -6.13
N ARG A 357 5.30 -4.96 -5.23
CA ARG A 357 5.78 -4.59 -3.91
C ARG A 357 7.18 -5.10 -3.72
N TRP A 358 8.04 -4.22 -3.25
CA TRP A 358 9.40 -4.52 -2.92
C TRP A 358 9.63 -4.33 -1.43
N ILE A 359 10.46 -5.21 -0.89
CA ILE A 359 11.02 -5.10 0.44
C ILE A 359 12.52 -4.93 0.31
N GLY A 360 13.12 -4.17 1.22
CA GLY A 360 14.54 -3.96 1.14
C GLY A 360 15.16 -3.21 2.29
N THR A 361 16.35 -2.69 1.99
CA THR A 361 17.13 -1.88 2.91
C THR A 361 17.04 -0.42 2.53
N ALA A 362 17.24 0.44 3.52
CA ALA A 362 17.26 1.87 3.33
C ALA A 362 18.50 2.46 3.98
N THR A 363 19.12 3.44 3.32
CA THR A 363 20.24 4.20 3.88
C THR A 363 20.05 5.68 3.63
N GLY A 364 20.28 6.53 4.63
CA GLY A 364 20.12 7.96 4.43
C GLY A 364 20.07 8.78 5.70
N GLY A 365 19.68 10.02 5.54
CA GLY A 365 19.52 11.00 6.61
C GLY A 365 19.64 12.42 6.08
N LYS A 366 19.93 13.37 6.97
CA LYS A 366 20.22 14.75 6.59
C LYS A 366 21.44 14.81 5.66
N VAL A 367 21.34 15.56 4.56
CA VAL A 367 22.44 15.74 3.61
C VAL A 367 23.62 16.43 4.29
N GLY A 368 24.80 15.80 4.21
CA GLY A 368 26.02 16.24 4.91
C GLY A 368 26.05 15.88 6.41
N GLY A 369 25.02 15.21 6.91
CA GLY A 369 24.92 14.71 8.28
C GLY A 369 25.29 13.23 8.43
N VAL A 370 24.98 12.68 9.61
CA VAL A 370 25.13 11.24 9.90
C VAL A 370 24.17 10.45 9.01
N GLN A 371 24.66 9.36 8.44
CA GLN A 371 23.88 8.43 7.64
C GLN A 371 23.54 7.20 8.46
N TYR A 372 22.29 6.76 8.34
CA TYR A 372 21.74 5.63 9.06
C TYR A 372 21.31 4.52 8.09
N THR A 373 21.08 3.35 8.64
CA THR A 373 20.54 2.18 7.92
C THR A 373 19.18 1.82 8.48
N GLY A 374 18.38 1.12 7.69
CA GLY A 374 17.11 0.56 8.12
C GLY A 374 16.43 -0.22 7.01
N THR A 375 15.10 -0.28 7.05
CA THR A 375 14.30 -1.11 6.12
C THR A 375 13.30 -0.26 5.36
N THR A 376 12.88 -0.77 4.20
CA THR A 376 11.88 -0.14 3.34
C THR A 376 10.89 -1.15 2.81
N ILE A 377 9.65 -0.71 2.63
CA ILE A 377 8.73 -1.30 1.67
C ILE A 377 8.33 -0.20 0.70
N HIS A 378 8.35 -0.52 -0.58
CA HIS A 378 7.88 0.38 -1.63
C HIS A 378 7.02 -0.39 -2.62
N GLU A 379 6.04 0.30 -3.17
CA GLU A 379 4.99 -0.26 -4.01
C GLU A 379 4.83 0.57 -5.26
N TRP A 380 4.56 -0.10 -6.36
CA TRP A 380 4.19 0.54 -7.62
C TRP A 380 2.95 -0.12 -8.18
N LEU A 381 1.84 0.61 -8.06
CA LEU A 381 0.58 0.32 -8.73
C LEU A 381 0.57 1.06 -10.07
N ASP A 382 0.56 0.30 -11.15
CA ASP A 382 0.64 0.82 -12.51
C ASP A 382 -0.36 0.12 -13.46
N PRO A 383 -1.66 0.46 -13.36
CA PRO A 383 -2.66 0.03 -14.33
C PRO A 383 -2.31 0.40 -15.77
N SER A 384 -1.49 1.44 -15.98
CA SER A 384 -1.14 1.90 -17.33
C SER A 384 -0.08 1.03 -18.01
N LEU A 385 0.55 0.11 -17.27
CA LEU A 385 1.65 -0.73 -17.75
C LEU A 385 2.79 0.11 -18.34
N SER A 386 3.12 1.20 -17.66
CA SER A 386 4.20 2.08 -18.05
C SER A 386 5.52 1.32 -18.09
N LEU A 387 6.24 1.46 -19.20
CA LEU A 387 7.56 0.88 -19.34
C LEU A 387 8.55 1.70 -18.51
N TYR A 388 9.16 1.09 -17.50
CA TYR A 388 10.28 1.70 -16.83
C TYR A 388 11.49 1.75 -17.77
N THR A 389 11.94 2.97 -18.06
CA THR A 389 13.17 3.21 -18.79
C THR A 389 14.16 3.87 -17.83
N PRO A 390 15.25 3.18 -17.44
CA PRO A 390 16.25 3.76 -16.56
C PRO A 390 16.81 5.04 -17.17
N SER A 391 16.98 6.10 -16.38
CA SER A 391 17.82 7.22 -16.80
C SER A 391 19.25 6.70 -16.99
N GLN A 392 19.86 7.01 -18.14
CA GLN A 392 21.25 6.64 -18.44
C GLN A 392 22.24 7.29 -17.49
#